data_AF-A0A0D6MCQ7-F1
#
_entry.id   AF-A0A0D6MCQ7-F1
#
_cell.length_a   1.000
_cell.length_b   1.000
_cell.length_c   1.000
_cell.angle_alpha   90.00
_cell.angle_beta   90.00
_cell.angle_gamma   90.00
#
_symmetry.space_group_name_H-M   'P 1'
#
loop_
_entity.id
_entity.type
_entity.pdbx_description
1 polymer ?
#
loop_
_entity_poly.entity_id
_entity_poly.type
_entity_poly.pdbx_seq_one_letter_code
_entity_poly.pdbx_strand_id
1 'polypeptide(L)'
;MESRREVMECSQKEGTSISWVSIKSSEECDATSKAKEILNKWWKDGAAKQDINKQVAAVDSFTQMAYAKTDGFACSYRRCGGKFFLVCFYNKSSAFYI
;
A
#
# COMPACT_ATOMS: atom_id res chain seq x y z
N MET A 1 -8.13 -3.42 14.03
CA MET A 1 -7.76 -2.55 15.16
C MET A 1 -6.30 -2.13 15.08
N GLU A 2 -5.39 -2.98 14.59
CA GLU A 2 -3.96 -2.65 14.40
C GLU A 2 -3.71 -1.53 13.37
N SER A 3 -4.37 -1.58 12.21
CA SER A 3 -4.18 -0.59 11.15
C SER A 3 -4.43 0.86 11.58
N ARG A 4 -5.38 1.11 12.51
CA ARG A 4 -5.66 2.46 13.01
C ARG A 4 -4.57 2.97 13.96
N ARG A 5 -3.93 2.11 14.77
CA ARG A 5 -2.82 2.52 15.65
C ARG A 5 -1.59 2.93 14.87
N GLU A 6 -1.24 2.19 13.83
CA GLU A 6 0.00 2.43 13.08
C GLU A 6 -0.13 3.64 12.15
N VAL A 7 -1.32 3.85 11.59
CA VAL A 7 -1.65 5.13 10.96
C VAL A 7 -1.47 6.25 11.97
N MET A 8 -1.86 6.12 13.24
CA MET A 8 -1.65 7.17 14.27
C MET A 8 -0.17 7.50 14.57
N GLU A 9 0.79 6.71 14.11
CA GLU A 9 2.21 7.03 14.22
C GLU A 9 2.86 7.44 12.90
N CYS A 10 2.15 7.29 11.77
CA CYS A 10 2.73 7.44 10.43
C CYS A 10 3.98 6.57 10.22
N SER A 11 4.02 5.39 10.83
CA SER A 11 5.20 4.51 10.85
C SER A 11 5.03 3.34 9.89
N GLN A 12 6.16 2.76 9.46
CA GLN A 12 6.19 1.55 8.65
C GLN A 12 6.38 0.31 9.52
N LYS A 13 5.61 -0.74 9.24
CA LYS A 13 5.76 -2.06 9.87
C LYS A 13 5.86 -3.19 8.84
N GLU A 14 6.44 -4.31 9.27
CA GLU A 14 6.56 -5.54 8.49
C GLU A 14 5.19 -6.04 8.02
N GLY A 15 5.10 -6.50 6.76
CA GLY A 15 3.85 -6.98 6.18
C GLY A 15 2.85 -5.88 5.78
N THR A 16 3.31 -4.64 5.68
CA THR A 16 2.50 -3.50 5.21
C THR A 16 2.97 -2.99 3.86
N SER A 17 2.04 -2.51 3.04
CA SER A 17 2.36 -1.71 1.86
C SER A 17 2.08 -0.24 2.17
N ILE A 18 3.05 0.64 1.90
CA ILE A 18 3.01 2.04 2.32
C ILE A 18 3.28 2.99 1.16
N SER A 19 2.55 4.10 1.13
CA SER A 19 2.86 5.23 0.25
C SER A 19 2.82 6.56 1.01
N TRP A 20 3.73 7.44 0.61
CA TRP A 20 3.80 8.83 1.02
C TRP A 20 3.63 9.72 -0.20
N VAL A 21 2.58 10.54 -0.22
CA VAL A 21 2.31 11.48 -1.31
C VAL A 21 2.18 12.88 -0.74
N SER A 22 2.97 13.82 -1.24
CA SER A 22 2.82 15.24 -0.85
C SER A 22 1.48 15.77 -1.37
N ILE A 23 0.64 16.34 -0.50
CA ILE A 23 -0.58 17.05 -0.92
C ILE A 23 -0.30 18.54 -0.82
N LYS A 24 -0.67 19.32 -1.85
CA LYS A 24 -0.58 20.78 -1.79
C LYS A 24 -1.60 21.31 -0.78
N SER A 25 -1.23 22.36 -0.02
CA SER A 25 -2.10 22.93 1.02
C SER A 25 -3.45 23.45 0.49
N SER A 26 -3.50 23.83 -0.79
CA SER A 26 -4.69 24.37 -1.48
C SER A 26 -5.56 23.30 -2.16
N GLU A 27 -5.15 22.03 -2.14
CA GLU A 27 -5.89 20.94 -2.75
C GLU A 27 -6.89 20.38 -1.74
N GLU A 28 -8.18 20.29 -2.12
CA GLU A 28 -9.18 19.61 -1.30
C GLU A 28 -8.68 18.20 -0.97
N CYS A 29 -8.84 17.82 0.30
CA CYS A 29 -8.26 16.60 0.82
C CYS A 29 -9.17 15.40 0.49
N ASP A 30 -9.38 15.12 -0.80
CA ASP A 30 -10.08 13.91 -1.24
C ASP A 30 -9.18 12.69 -1.06
N ALA A 31 -9.15 12.22 0.18
CA ALA A 31 -8.36 11.08 0.60
C ALA A 31 -8.77 9.79 -0.12
N THR A 32 -10.04 9.64 -0.50
CA THR A 32 -10.53 8.46 -1.21
C THR A 32 -9.96 8.42 -2.62
N SER A 33 -10.00 9.54 -3.35
CA SER A 33 -9.43 9.63 -4.69
C SER A 33 -7.91 9.43 -4.66
N LYS A 34 -7.20 10.05 -3.71
CA LYS A 34 -5.74 9.87 -3.57
C LYS A 34 -5.36 8.43 -3.22
N ALA A 35 -6.09 7.78 -2.30
CA ALA A 35 -5.87 6.36 -2.00
C ALA A 35 -6.09 5.48 -3.24
N LYS A 36 -7.16 5.71 -3.99
CA LYS A 36 -7.45 4.97 -5.22
C LYS A 36 -6.38 5.17 -6.30
N GLU A 37 -5.86 6.39 -6.46
CA GLU A 37 -4.76 6.71 -7.37
C GLU A 37 -3.50 5.90 -7.03
N ILE A 38 -3.11 5.90 -5.75
CA ILE A 38 -1.95 5.15 -5.26
C ILE A 38 -2.10 3.64 -5.50
N LEU A 39 -3.25 3.07 -5.11
CA LEU A 39 -3.53 1.63 -5.27
C LEU A 39 -3.50 1.22 -6.75
N ASN A 40 -4.12 2.02 -7.63
CA ASN A 40 -4.09 1.76 -9.07
C ASN A 40 -2.68 1.88 -9.66
N LYS A 41 -1.88 2.81 -9.16
CA LYS A 41 -0.49 2.97 -9.60
C LYS A 41 0.35 1.76 -9.21
N TRP A 42 0.27 1.31 -7.95
CA TRP A 42 0.93 0.07 -7.51
C TRP A 42 0.58 -1.10 -8.41
N TRP A 43 -0.72 -1.29 -8.67
CA TRP A 43 -1.19 -2.37 -9.52
C TRP A 43 -0.64 -2.28 -10.96
N LYS A 44 -0.80 -1.12 -11.61
CA LYS A 44 -0.36 -0.93 -13.00
C LYS A 44 1.15 -1.09 -13.17
N ASP A 45 1.93 -0.44 -12.31
CA ASP A 45 3.39 -0.42 -12.42
C ASP A 45 3.99 -1.82 -12.16
N GLY A 46 3.41 -2.58 -11.23
CA GLY A 46 3.86 -3.95 -10.96
C GLY A 46 3.37 -4.95 -12.00
N ALA A 47 2.11 -4.88 -12.42
CA ALA A 47 1.57 -5.75 -13.46
C ALA A 47 2.31 -5.60 -14.80
N ALA A 48 2.75 -4.38 -15.15
CA ALA A 48 3.55 -4.13 -16.35
C ALA A 48 4.95 -4.79 -16.31
N LYS A 49 5.46 -5.12 -15.11
CA LYS A 49 6.76 -5.76 -14.90
C LYS A 49 6.65 -7.27 -14.70
N GLN A 50 5.44 -7.79 -14.49
CA GLN A 50 5.22 -9.21 -14.24
C GLN A 50 5.35 -10.00 -15.53
N ASP A 51 6.32 -10.91 -15.60
CA ASP A 51 6.36 -11.96 -16.62
C ASP A 51 5.30 -13.01 -16.26
N ILE A 52 4.45 -13.38 -17.22
CA ILE A 52 3.34 -14.34 -17.00
C ILE A 52 3.82 -15.71 -16.50
N ASN A 53 5.10 -16.04 -16.71
CA ASN A 53 5.69 -17.33 -16.35
C ASN A 53 6.66 -17.28 -15.17
N LYS A 54 6.86 -16.11 -14.54
CA LYS A 54 7.81 -15.97 -13.42
C LYS A 54 7.21 -15.20 -12.26
N GLN A 55 7.35 -15.77 -11.07
CA GLN A 55 7.14 -15.03 -9.84
C GLN A 55 8.24 -13.97 -9.74
N VAL A 56 7.85 -12.70 -9.72
CA VAL A 56 8.78 -11.61 -9.39
C VAL A 56 9.20 -11.78 -7.94
N ALA A 57 10.51 -11.99 -7.71
CA ALA A 57 11.08 -12.21 -6.38
C ALA A 57 11.12 -10.94 -5.52
N ALA A 58 10.79 -9.78 -6.07
CA ALA A 58 10.77 -8.53 -5.31
C ALA A 58 9.51 -8.46 -4.43
N VAL A 59 9.68 -8.27 -3.12
CA VAL A 59 8.59 -7.93 -2.21
C VAL A 59 8.31 -6.43 -2.35
N ASP A 60 7.38 -6.09 -3.22
CA ASP A 60 6.87 -4.73 -3.40
C ASP A 60 5.36 -4.63 -3.13
N SER A 61 4.80 -3.43 -3.18
CA SER A 61 3.37 -3.22 -2.95
C SER A 61 2.49 -4.02 -3.93
N PHE A 62 2.95 -4.23 -5.17
CA PHE A 62 2.20 -5.01 -6.15
C PHE A 62 2.16 -6.49 -5.80
N THR A 63 3.32 -7.10 -5.56
CA THR A 63 3.40 -8.53 -5.22
C THR A 63 2.62 -8.85 -3.95
N GLN A 64 2.59 -7.95 -2.97
CA GLN A 64 1.74 -8.10 -1.78
C GLN A 64 0.24 -7.97 -2.11
N MET A 65 -0.15 -7.02 -2.97
CA MET A 65 -1.55 -6.90 -3.45
C MET A 65 -1.99 -8.13 -4.26
N ALA A 66 -1.10 -8.67 -5.10
CA ALA A 66 -1.36 -9.80 -5.98
C ALA A 66 -1.15 -11.16 -5.30
N TYR A 67 -0.81 -11.18 -4.00
CA TYR A 67 -0.47 -12.40 -3.30
C TYR A 67 -1.71 -13.27 -3.07
N ALA A 68 -1.81 -14.38 -3.82
CA ALA A 68 -3.02 -15.19 -3.90
C ALA A 68 -3.50 -15.81 -2.57
N LYS A 69 -2.62 -15.96 -1.56
CA LYS A 69 -3.03 -16.51 -0.25
C LYS A 69 -3.61 -15.45 0.69
N THR A 70 -3.50 -14.17 0.36
CA THR A 70 -4.16 -13.09 1.11
C THR A 70 -5.67 -13.19 0.91
N ASP A 71 -6.42 -13.29 2.01
CA ASP A 71 -7.89 -13.29 2.01
C ASP A 71 -8.48 -12.14 2.86
N GLY A 72 -7.63 -11.36 3.53
CA GLY A 72 -8.02 -10.18 4.29
C GLY A 72 -7.01 -9.05 4.14
N PHE A 73 -7.50 -7.87 3.78
CA PHE A 73 -6.69 -6.65 3.76
C PHE A 73 -7.49 -5.44 4.23
N ALA A 74 -6.79 -4.44 4.76
CA ALA A 74 -7.39 -3.18 5.16
C ALA A 74 -6.39 -2.04 4.98
N CYS A 75 -6.83 -0.98 4.32
CA CYS A 75 -6.05 0.25 4.19
C CYS A 75 -6.58 1.34 5.12
N SER A 76 -5.71 2.24 5.51
CA SER A 76 -6.06 3.43 6.28
C SER A 76 -5.07 4.54 5.94
N TYR A 77 -5.51 5.78 6.09
CA TYR A 77 -4.73 6.94 5.70
C TYR A 77 -4.85 8.07 6.72
N ARG A 78 -3.89 8.99 6.66
CA ARG A 78 -3.94 10.28 7.37
C ARG A 78 -3.02 11.29 6.71
N ARG A 79 -3.06 12.53 7.21
CA ARG A 79 -1.99 13.50 6.97
C ARG A 79 -0.88 13.39 8.03
N CYS A 80 0.36 13.47 7.56
CA CYS A 80 1.59 13.36 8.33
C CYS A 80 2.58 14.41 7.79
N GLY A 81 2.80 15.51 8.51
CA GLY A 81 3.72 16.58 8.08
C GLY A 81 3.40 17.15 6.69
N GLY A 82 2.12 17.36 6.37
CA GLY A 82 1.67 17.85 5.06
C GLY A 82 1.60 16.80 3.94
N LYS A 83 2.05 15.57 4.20
CA LYS A 83 1.95 14.45 3.26
C LYS A 83 0.73 13.59 3.56
N PHE A 84 0.08 13.08 2.51
CA PHE A 84 -0.80 11.93 2.58
C PHE A 84 0.04 10.69 2.90
N PHE A 85 -0.34 10.01 3.97
CA PHE A 85 0.19 8.71 4.33
C PHE A 85 -0.91 7.68 4.13
N LEU A 86 -0.66 6.69 3.27
CA LEU A 86 -1.50 5.53 3.09
C LEU A 86 -0.74 4.29 3.52
N VAL A 87 -1.36 3.46 4.35
CA VAL A 87 -0.86 2.14 4.71
C VAL A 87 -1.94 1.09 4.48
N CYS A 88 -1.55 -0.04 3.92
CA CYS A 88 -2.38 -1.22 3.71
C CYS A 88 -1.78 -2.40 4.45
N PHE A 89 -2.61 -3.06 5.25
CA PHE A 89 -2.30 -4.27 6.00
C PHE A 89 -2.88 -5.46 5.30
N TYR A 90 -2.13 -6.55 5.30
CA TYR A 90 -2.53 -7.82 4.73
C TYR A 90 -2.39 -8.90 5.80
N ASN A 91 -3.35 -9.81 5.87
CA ASN A 91 -3.33 -10.87 6.87
C ASN A 91 -2.32 -11.99 6.54
N LYS A 92 -1.79 -12.00 5.32
CA LYS A 92 -0.70 -12.86 4.86
C LYS A 92 0.34 -12.00 4.14
N SER A 93 1.62 -12.31 4.34
CA SER A 93 2.73 -11.60 3.69
C SER A 93 3.28 -12.41 2.53
N SER A 94 3.56 -11.75 1.40
CA SER A 94 4.22 -12.34 0.24
C SER A 94 5.70 -12.68 0.52
N ALA A 95 6.31 -12.06 1.53
CA ALA A 95 7.72 -12.24 1.90
C ALA A 95 8.05 -13.63 2.46
N PHE A 96 7.05 -14.38 2.96
CA PHE A 96 7.27 -15.73 3.52
C PHE A 96 7.32 -16.86 2.47
N TYR A 97 7.18 -16.54 1.18
CA TYR A 97 7.20 -17.49 0.06
C TYR A 97 8.32 -17.19 -0.94
N ILE A 98 9.46 -16.76 -0.42
CA ILE A 98 10.73 -16.65 -1.15
C ILE A 98 11.74 -17.59 -0.48
#